data_AF-A0A4P7YVJ2-F1
#
_entry.id   AF-A0A4P7YVJ2-F1
#
_cell.length_a   1.000
_cell.length_b   1.000
_cell.length_c   1.000
_cell.angle_alpha   90.00
_cell.angle_beta   90.00
_cell.angle_gamma   90.00
#
_symmetry.space_group_name_H-M   'P 1'
#
loop_
_entity.id
_entity.type
_entity.pdbx_description
1 polymer ?
#
loop_
_entity_poly.entity_id
_entity_poly.type
_entity_poly.pdbx_seq_one_letter_code
_entity_poly.pdbx_strand_id
1 'polypeptide(L)'
;MHEGARRFLTGLGLTVILGYPLLFYAHKFQVPWLGGGDDFRSYHVMVLNPLDFGAVRAPFAMRQLTAVIAHLILKAGFLFSNDIAFDHFTVFEGISYRADVFFSLILANFLGLASAGGFVYATVAQTAATQGRPASWAPAGVSLPGLSAVCLLLLAGPLMFHVVAPLTEGWSWFLVAAGVYFYRADGRSAYAALLIPPAAVFQRELVLPIFATLAGAELLLRRRDLAPPRRRFLAALLATSVAAMAAYFILRAVILPVPRTDLQQISPAQWPGILMARIASPAVMAKFARVLVKMNLMLLWGGVALLSLRRGLTGWERHFLGVIVALAMLIALVSIMVGADAAADRYLGLLTPLFIVSLFDLLAGKGQGTSIRSGTTPP
;
A
#
# COMPACT_ATOMS: atom_id res chain seq x y z
N MET A 1 -5.40 -5.79 -27.46
CA MET A 1 -5.23 -5.60 -26.00
C MET A 1 -5.46 -4.13 -25.67
N HIS A 2 -6.33 -3.78 -24.73
CA HIS A 2 -6.52 -2.37 -24.33
C HIS A 2 -5.19 -1.79 -23.82
N GLU A 3 -4.88 -0.53 -24.18
CA GLU A 3 -3.61 0.13 -23.85
C GLU A 3 -3.27 0.10 -22.34
N GLY A 4 -4.28 0.23 -21.48
CA GLY A 4 -4.11 0.11 -20.02
C GLY A 4 -3.63 -1.29 -19.59
N ALA A 5 -4.19 -2.35 -20.19
CA ALA A 5 -3.76 -3.72 -19.93
C ALA A 5 -2.31 -3.97 -20.41
N ARG A 6 -1.93 -3.39 -21.57
CA ARG A 6 -0.54 -3.44 -22.05
C ARG A 6 0.42 -2.84 -21.03
N ARG A 7 0.13 -1.62 -20.57
CA ARG A 7 0.98 -0.93 -19.59
C ARG A 7 1.07 -1.68 -18.28
N PHE A 8 -0.06 -2.21 -17.78
CA PHE A 8 -0.07 -3.04 -16.58
C PHE A 8 0.85 -4.26 -16.73
N LEU A 9 0.71 -5.01 -17.82
CA LEU A 9 1.53 -6.21 -18.08
C LEU A 9 3.01 -5.87 -18.26
N THR A 10 3.34 -4.75 -18.90
CA THR A 10 4.72 -4.26 -19.00
C THR A 10 5.29 -3.96 -17.60
N GLY A 11 4.57 -3.21 -16.77
CA GLY A 11 5.00 -2.92 -15.41
C GLY A 11 5.14 -4.17 -14.54
N LEU A 12 4.21 -5.12 -14.68
CA LEU A 12 4.25 -6.40 -13.99
C LEU A 12 5.49 -7.19 -14.41
N GLY A 13 5.74 -7.34 -15.72
CA GLY A 13 6.91 -8.04 -16.25
C GLY A 13 8.22 -7.40 -15.80
N LEU A 14 8.31 -6.07 -15.84
CA LEU A 14 9.48 -5.33 -15.33
C LEU A 14 9.70 -5.59 -13.84
N THR A 15 8.62 -5.58 -13.04
CA THR A 15 8.70 -5.82 -11.59
C THR A 15 9.12 -7.26 -11.29
N VAL A 16 8.65 -8.24 -12.07
CA VAL A 16 9.10 -9.64 -11.95
C VAL A 16 10.58 -9.76 -12.26
N ILE A 17 11.03 -9.22 -13.40
CA ILE A 17 12.43 -9.33 -13.85
C ILE A 17 13.38 -8.63 -12.87
N LEU A 18 13.08 -7.38 -12.51
CA LEU A 18 13.95 -6.56 -11.66
C LEU A 18 13.84 -6.93 -10.18
N GLY A 19 12.67 -7.43 -9.75
CA GLY A 19 12.40 -7.84 -8.37
C GLY A 19 12.80 -9.29 -8.07
N TYR A 20 13.02 -10.14 -9.08
CA TYR A 20 13.38 -11.54 -8.87
C TYR A 20 14.62 -11.75 -7.97
N PRO A 21 15.71 -10.97 -8.09
CA PRO A 21 16.84 -11.08 -7.16
C PRO A 21 16.44 -10.83 -5.69
N LEU A 22 15.48 -9.94 -5.45
CA LEU A 22 14.98 -9.64 -4.10
C LEU A 22 14.13 -10.78 -3.55
N LEU A 23 13.28 -11.38 -4.40
CA LEU A 23 12.55 -12.61 -4.06
C LEU A 23 13.51 -13.74 -3.68
N PHE A 24 14.51 -13.98 -4.52
CA PHE A 24 15.52 -15.01 -4.29
C PHE A 24 16.28 -14.75 -2.99
N TYR A 25 16.72 -13.51 -2.77
CA TYR A 25 17.41 -13.12 -1.55
C TYR A 25 16.55 -13.37 -0.30
N ALA A 26 15.27 -12.96 -0.34
CA ALA A 26 14.35 -13.16 0.76
C ALA A 26 14.17 -14.65 1.08
N HIS A 27 13.95 -15.47 0.06
CA HIS A 27 13.82 -16.91 0.23
C HIS A 27 15.10 -17.57 0.76
N LYS A 28 16.27 -17.21 0.21
CA LYS A 28 17.54 -17.85 0.54
C LYS A 28 18.06 -17.49 1.94
N PHE A 29 17.90 -16.23 2.36
CA PHE A 29 18.61 -15.69 3.52
C PHE A 29 17.74 -15.21 4.68
N GLN A 30 16.42 -15.05 4.52
CA GLN A 30 15.60 -14.60 5.64
C GLN A 30 15.30 -15.71 6.64
N VAL A 31 15.28 -15.32 7.91
CA VAL A 31 14.78 -16.13 9.03
C VAL A 31 13.57 -15.40 9.59
N PRO A 32 12.36 -16.00 9.60
CA PRO A 32 11.11 -15.27 9.82
C PRO A 32 10.98 -14.50 11.14
N TRP A 33 11.64 -14.96 12.20
CA TRP A 33 11.62 -14.32 13.53
C TRP A 33 12.74 -13.30 13.76
N LEU A 34 13.77 -13.26 12.90
CA LEU A 34 14.84 -12.25 13.02
C LEU A 34 14.40 -10.95 12.33
N GLY A 35 14.46 -9.82 13.05
CA GLY A 35 14.12 -8.51 12.49
C GLY A 35 12.71 -7.98 12.81
N GLY A 36 12.01 -8.59 13.79
CA GLY A 36 10.80 -8.02 14.39
C GLY A 36 9.48 -8.69 14.02
N GLY A 37 9.44 -10.02 13.85
CA GLY A 37 8.22 -10.73 13.48
C GLY A 37 7.98 -12.07 14.17
N ASP A 38 7.40 -12.05 15.38
CA ASP A 38 6.60 -13.19 15.87
C ASP A 38 5.32 -13.41 15.02
N ASP A 39 5.00 -12.44 14.16
CA ASP A 39 3.92 -12.48 13.18
C ASP A 39 3.92 -13.77 12.33
N PHE A 40 5.11 -14.30 12.00
CA PHE A 40 5.22 -15.50 11.16
C PHE A 40 4.49 -16.71 11.75
N ARG A 41 4.47 -16.85 13.08
CA ARG A 41 3.71 -17.91 13.75
C ARG A 41 2.23 -17.86 13.38
N SER A 42 1.65 -16.65 13.37
CA SER A 42 0.26 -16.46 12.99
C SER A 42 0.05 -16.76 11.50
N TYR A 43 0.91 -16.23 10.64
CA TYR A 43 0.77 -16.44 9.19
C TYR A 43 0.97 -17.90 8.78
N HIS A 44 1.88 -18.63 9.42
CA HIS A 44 2.08 -20.05 9.17
C HIS A 44 0.80 -20.84 9.42
N VAL A 45 0.15 -20.62 10.57
CA VAL A 45 -1.12 -21.27 10.92
C VAL A 45 -2.24 -20.88 9.94
N MET A 46 -2.35 -19.60 9.58
CA MET A 46 -3.37 -19.12 8.63
C MET A 46 -3.19 -19.71 7.23
N VAL A 47 -1.96 -19.96 6.79
CA VAL A 47 -1.72 -20.60 5.49
C VAL A 47 -2.09 -22.08 5.53
N LEU A 48 -1.90 -22.76 6.65
CA LEU A 48 -2.33 -24.15 6.79
C LEU A 48 -3.86 -24.28 6.83
N ASN A 49 -4.54 -23.32 7.48
CA ASN A 49 -5.99 -23.31 7.65
C ASN A 49 -6.56 -21.92 7.27
N PRO A 50 -6.62 -21.58 5.97
CA PRO A 50 -7.14 -20.28 5.55
C PRO A 50 -8.63 -20.18 5.90
N LEU A 51 -9.09 -18.96 6.21
CA LEU A 51 -10.45 -18.65 6.64
C LEU A 51 -10.87 -19.25 7.99
N ASP A 52 -9.96 -19.92 8.72
CA ASP A 52 -10.16 -20.17 10.14
C ASP A 52 -9.76 -18.93 10.94
N PHE A 53 -10.76 -18.09 11.22
CA PHE A 53 -10.57 -16.87 11.98
C PHE A 53 -10.34 -17.09 13.49
N GLY A 54 -10.51 -18.33 13.99
CA GLY A 54 -10.20 -18.71 15.36
C GLY A 54 -8.76 -19.17 15.56
N ALA A 55 -8.05 -19.48 14.47
CA ALA A 55 -6.70 -20.04 14.53
C ALA A 55 -5.64 -19.05 15.00
N VAL A 56 -5.89 -17.74 14.86
CA VAL A 56 -4.95 -16.67 15.23
C VAL A 56 -5.65 -15.48 15.87
N ARG A 57 -4.88 -14.72 16.65
CA ARG A 57 -5.36 -13.51 17.32
C ARG A 57 -5.56 -12.34 16.35
N ALA A 58 -6.36 -11.37 16.75
CA ALA A 58 -6.44 -10.10 16.02
C ALA A 58 -5.10 -9.34 16.14
N PRO A 59 -4.67 -8.58 15.10
CA PRO A 59 -5.36 -8.30 13.84
C PRO A 59 -5.11 -9.34 12.73
N PHE A 60 -4.33 -10.40 12.98
CA PHE A 60 -3.93 -11.37 11.95
C PHE A 60 -5.11 -12.12 11.34
N ALA A 61 -6.12 -12.47 12.14
CA ALA A 61 -7.30 -13.19 11.67
C ALA A 61 -7.99 -12.52 10.46
N MET A 62 -7.88 -11.20 10.33
CA MET A 62 -8.46 -10.47 9.20
C MET A 62 -7.59 -10.48 7.94
N ARG A 63 -6.32 -10.91 7.98
CA ARG A 63 -5.36 -10.85 6.86
C ARG A 63 -5.47 -12.06 5.92
N GLN A 64 -6.69 -12.41 5.54
CA GLN A 64 -7.01 -13.65 4.84
C GLN A 64 -6.62 -13.65 3.36
N LEU A 65 -6.63 -12.51 2.68
CA LEU A 65 -6.34 -12.47 1.24
C LEU A 65 -4.96 -13.06 0.92
N THR A 66 -3.93 -12.65 1.66
CA THR A 66 -2.58 -13.22 1.45
C THR A 66 -2.52 -14.70 1.87
N ALA A 67 -3.16 -15.08 2.97
CA ALA A 67 -3.15 -16.45 3.48
C ALA A 67 -3.81 -17.44 2.51
N VAL A 68 -4.96 -17.07 1.92
CA VAL A 68 -5.65 -17.85 0.90
C VAL A 68 -4.77 -18.06 -0.33
N ILE A 69 -4.12 -17.00 -0.83
CA ILE A 69 -3.24 -17.10 -2.01
C ILE A 69 -2.03 -17.99 -1.72
N ALA A 70 -1.39 -17.81 -0.56
CA ALA A 70 -0.29 -18.67 -0.13
C ALA A 70 -0.73 -20.13 0.06
N HIS A 71 -1.93 -20.38 0.58
CA HIS A 71 -2.48 -21.73 0.68
C HIS A 71 -2.68 -22.37 -0.70
N LEU A 72 -3.18 -21.63 -1.68
CA LEU A 72 -3.33 -22.13 -3.05
C LEU A 72 -1.99 -22.48 -3.69
N ILE A 73 -0.96 -21.64 -3.49
CA ILE A 73 0.42 -21.92 -3.93
C ILE A 73 0.95 -23.20 -3.27
N LEU A 74 0.77 -23.33 -1.96
CA LEU A 74 1.17 -24.50 -1.18
C LEU A 74 0.50 -25.79 -1.71
N LYS A 75 -0.82 -25.74 -1.94
CA LYS A 75 -1.60 -26.87 -2.46
C LYS A 75 -1.24 -27.23 -3.90
N ALA A 76 -0.86 -26.25 -4.71
CA ALA A 76 -0.38 -26.48 -6.07
C ALA A 76 1.00 -27.16 -6.11
N GLY A 77 1.72 -27.23 -4.98
CA GLY A 77 3.04 -27.85 -4.91
C GLY A 77 4.15 -27.03 -5.58
N PHE A 78 3.94 -25.72 -5.77
CA PHE A 78 5.00 -24.84 -6.24
C PHE A 78 6.05 -24.66 -5.14
N LEU A 79 7.13 -25.41 -5.24
CA LEU A 79 8.25 -25.40 -4.31
C LEU A 79 9.53 -25.02 -5.04
N PHE A 80 10.39 -24.27 -4.37
CA PHE A 80 11.71 -23.96 -4.88
C PHE A 80 12.76 -24.67 -4.02
N SER A 81 13.14 -25.88 -4.44
CA SER A 81 14.11 -26.70 -3.74
C SER A 81 15.48 -26.04 -3.79
N ASN A 82 15.93 -25.50 -2.67
CA ASN A 82 17.27 -24.96 -2.46
C ASN A 82 17.55 -24.96 -0.95
N ASP A 83 18.81 -25.10 -0.56
CA ASP A 83 19.20 -24.92 0.84
C ASP A 83 18.87 -23.49 1.26
N ILE A 84 18.08 -23.29 2.31
CA ILE A 84 17.74 -21.96 2.80
C ILE A 84 18.22 -21.76 4.23
N ALA A 85 18.53 -20.53 4.61
CA ALA A 85 18.93 -20.22 5.98
C ALA A 85 17.90 -20.75 6.99
N PHE A 86 16.61 -20.66 6.64
CA PHE A 86 15.50 -21.13 7.46
C PHE A 86 15.55 -22.63 7.79
N ASP A 87 16.18 -23.48 6.98
CA ASP A 87 16.27 -24.93 7.24
C ASP A 87 17.00 -25.23 8.55
N HIS A 88 17.99 -24.40 8.90
CA HIS A 88 18.75 -24.50 10.15
C HIS A 88 17.96 -24.00 11.37
N PHE A 89 16.79 -23.44 11.14
CA PHE A 89 16.02 -22.71 12.14
C PHE A 89 14.60 -23.25 12.27
N THR A 90 14.19 -24.30 11.56
CA THR A 90 12.80 -24.80 11.50
C THR A 90 12.09 -25.04 12.83
N VAL A 91 12.80 -25.17 13.96
CA VAL A 91 12.22 -25.19 15.30
C VAL A 91 12.52 -23.87 16.03
N PHE A 92 11.47 -23.15 16.43
CA PHE A 92 11.58 -21.91 17.21
C PHE A 92 10.52 -21.90 18.31
N GLU A 93 10.94 -21.57 19.55
CA GLU A 93 10.10 -21.65 20.76
C GLU A 93 9.39 -23.01 20.95
N GLY A 94 10.05 -24.10 20.54
CA GLY A 94 9.49 -25.45 20.63
C GLY A 94 8.42 -25.78 19.58
N ILE A 95 8.17 -24.89 18.61
CA ILE A 95 7.23 -25.09 17.50
C ILE A 95 8.02 -25.40 16.22
N SER A 96 7.62 -26.45 15.51
CA SER A 96 8.18 -26.80 14.20
C SER A 96 7.42 -26.08 13.08
N TYR A 97 8.17 -25.37 12.25
CA TYR A 97 7.69 -24.61 11.10
C TYR A 97 8.13 -25.28 9.79
N ARG A 98 7.36 -25.05 8.72
CA ARG A 98 7.58 -25.70 7.42
C ARG A 98 8.15 -24.72 6.39
N ALA A 99 9.22 -25.13 5.70
CA ALA A 99 9.88 -24.36 4.64
C ALA A 99 8.96 -24.07 3.43
N ASP A 100 8.07 -25.01 3.09
CA ASP A 100 7.11 -24.84 2.00
C ASP A 100 6.08 -23.74 2.26
N VAL A 101 5.60 -23.61 3.51
CA VAL A 101 4.71 -22.53 3.95
C VAL A 101 5.44 -21.19 3.87
N PHE A 102 6.71 -21.15 4.29
CA PHE A 102 7.55 -19.96 4.20
C PHE A 102 7.73 -19.49 2.74
N PHE A 103 8.10 -20.40 1.83
CA PHE A 103 8.22 -20.07 0.41
C PHE A 103 6.89 -19.61 -0.19
N SER A 104 5.79 -20.29 0.14
CA SER A 104 4.45 -19.94 -0.36
C SER A 104 4.02 -18.53 0.04
N LEU A 105 4.34 -18.11 1.28
CA LEU A 105 4.10 -16.75 1.75
C LEU A 105 4.93 -15.71 1.01
N ILE A 106 6.24 -15.95 0.89
CA ILE A 106 7.14 -15.05 0.16
C ILE A 106 6.69 -14.91 -1.30
N LEU A 107 6.37 -16.01 -1.97
CA LEU A 107 5.90 -15.99 -3.35
C LEU A 107 4.55 -15.26 -3.46
N ALA A 108 3.58 -15.52 -2.58
CA ALA A 108 2.30 -14.82 -2.56
C ALA A 108 2.50 -13.30 -2.43
N ASN A 109 3.37 -12.87 -1.54
CA ASN A 109 3.69 -11.46 -1.35
C ASN A 109 4.39 -10.85 -2.55
N PHE A 110 5.32 -11.57 -3.16
CA PHE A 110 6.00 -11.13 -4.37
C PHE A 110 5.03 -10.96 -5.55
N LEU A 111 4.03 -11.83 -5.69
CA LEU A 111 2.97 -11.65 -6.68
C LEU A 111 2.13 -10.39 -6.41
N GLY A 112 1.86 -10.07 -5.14
CA GLY A 112 1.26 -8.80 -4.73
C GLY A 112 2.11 -7.60 -5.12
N LEU A 113 3.42 -7.64 -4.84
CA LEU A 113 4.37 -6.60 -5.24
C LEU A 113 4.46 -6.44 -6.76
N ALA A 114 4.56 -7.54 -7.52
CA ALA A 114 4.60 -7.53 -8.97
C ALA A 114 3.34 -6.87 -9.57
N SER A 115 2.18 -7.20 -9.00
CA SER A 115 0.91 -6.60 -9.39
C SER A 115 0.84 -5.11 -9.02
N ALA A 116 1.36 -4.72 -7.84
CA ALA A 116 1.48 -3.33 -7.44
C ALA A 116 2.37 -2.53 -8.42
N GLY A 117 3.50 -3.09 -8.82
CA GLY A 117 4.40 -2.51 -9.83
C GLY A 117 3.74 -2.35 -11.19
N GLY A 118 2.92 -3.32 -11.61
CA GLY A 118 2.07 -3.20 -12.80
C GLY A 118 1.15 -1.97 -12.77
N PHE A 119 0.42 -1.76 -11.67
CA PHE A 119 -0.48 -0.61 -11.52
C PHE A 119 0.25 0.73 -11.35
N VAL A 120 1.36 0.76 -10.61
CA VAL A 120 2.19 1.97 -10.46
C VAL A 120 2.75 2.39 -11.82
N TYR A 121 3.32 1.45 -12.57
CA TYR A 121 3.79 1.68 -13.94
C TYR A 121 2.66 2.20 -14.82
N ALA A 122 1.50 1.52 -14.82
CA ALA A 122 0.38 1.88 -15.68
C ALA A 122 -0.14 3.30 -15.38
N THR A 123 -0.22 3.65 -14.10
CA THR A 123 -0.62 4.99 -13.64
C THR A 123 0.36 6.06 -14.13
N VAL A 124 1.66 5.89 -13.85
CA VAL A 124 2.69 6.88 -14.19
C VAL A 124 2.87 7.01 -15.71
N ALA A 125 2.90 5.88 -16.43
CA ALA A 125 3.00 5.86 -17.89
C ALA A 125 1.79 6.52 -18.55
N GLN A 126 0.58 6.32 -18.00
CA GLN A 126 -0.62 6.97 -18.49
C GLN A 126 -0.59 8.48 -18.26
N THR A 127 -0.24 8.94 -17.06
CA THR A 127 -0.09 10.37 -16.76
C THR A 127 0.90 11.02 -17.72
N ALA A 128 2.08 10.41 -17.88
CA ALA A 128 3.12 10.94 -18.78
C ALA A 128 2.62 11.05 -20.24
N ALA A 129 1.93 10.03 -20.75
CA ALA A 129 1.38 10.03 -22.10
C ALA A 129 0.31 11.12 -22.30
N THR A 130 -0.58 11.34 -21.32
CA THR A 130 -1.62 12.37 -21.41
C THR A 130 -1.09 13.81 -21.41
N GLN A 131 0.12 14.01 -20.89
CA GLN A 131 0.75 15.33 -20.80
C GLN A 131 1.51 15.72 -22.07
N GLY A 132 1.39 14.96 -23.16
CA GLY A 132 2.12 15.22 -24.40
C GLY A 132 3.64 15.13 -24.25
N ARG A 133 4.14 14.63 -23.11
CA ARG A 133 5.53 14.20 -22.99
C ARG A 133 5.64 13.03 -23.94
N PRO A 134 6.37 13.18 -25.06
CA PRO A 134 6.40 12.10 -26.01
C PRO A 134 6.98 10.88 -25.28
N ALA A 135 6.57 9.69 -25.69
CA ALA A 135 7.27 8.46 -25.35
C ALA A 135 8.71 8.45 -25.95
N SER A 136 9.33 9.61 -26.17
CA SER A 136 10.55 9.88 -26.93
C SER A 136 11.84 9.45 -26.23
N TRP A 137 11.75 8.62 -25.19
CA TRP A 137 12.92 8.18 -24.43
C TRP A 137 13.00 6.67 -24.26
N ALA A 138 12.25 5.89 -25.04
CA ALA A 138 12.40 4.44 -24.97
C ALA A 138 12.27 3.72 -26.33
N PRO A 139 13.26 2.90 -26.69
CA PRO A 139 13.07 1.90 -27.73
C PRO A 139 12.05 0.85 -27.23
N ALA A 140 11.16 0.39 -28.12
CA ALA A 140 10.31 -0.80 -27.93
C ALA A 140 9.15 -0.75 -26.90
N GLY A 141 8.50 0.41 -26.69
CA GLY A 141 7.18 0.45 -26.02
C GLY A 141 7.18 0.43 -24.49
N VAL A 142 8.32 0.69 -23.85
CA VAL A 142 8.44 0.86 -22.39
C VAL A 142 8.45 2.34 -22.01
N SER A 143 7.53 2.84 -21.19
CA SER A 143 7.61 4.20 -20.63
C SER A 143 8.79 4.34 -19.66
N LEU A 144 9.73 5.27 -19.93
CA LEU A 144 10.84 5.58 -19.01
C LEU A 144 10.34 6.09 -17.64
N PRO A 145 9.38 7.04 -17.55
CA PRO A 145 8.76 7.39 -16.26
C PRO A 145 8.14 6.18 -15.53
N GLY A 146 7.46 5.30 -16.27
CA GLY A 146 6.92 4.07 -15.71
C GLY A 146 8.00 3.13 -15.16
N LEU A 147 9.09 2.93 -15.91
CA LEU A 147 10.25 2.14 -15.48
C LEU A 147 10.88 2.75 -14.23
N SER A 148 11.11 4.06 -14.20
CA SER A 148 11.63 4.77 -13.03
C SER A 148 10.71 4.60 -11.82
N ALA A 149 9.39 4.61 -12.00
CA ALA A 149 8.44 4.37 -10.92
C ALA A 149 8.53 2.94 -10.36
N VAL A 150 8.71 1.94 -11.22
CA VAL A 150 8.96 0.55 -10.78
C VAL A 150 10.29 0.45 -10.04
N CYS A 151 11.37 1.06 -10.55
CA CYS A 151 12.66 1.07 -9.87
C CYS A 151 12.57 1.74 -8.49
N LEU A 152 11.85 2.87 -8.36
CA LEU A 152 11.63 3.51 -7.07
C LEU A 152 10.85 2.60 -6.12
N LEU A 153 9.81 1.90 -6.61
CA LEU A 153 9.06 0.92 -5.81
C LEU A 153 9.98 -0.18 -5.26
N LEU A 154 10.89 -0.70 -6.09
CA LEU A 154 11.87 -1.74 -5.73
C LEU A 154 13.04 -1.22 -4.86
N LEU A 155 13.23 0.09 -4.79
CA LEU A 155 14.23 0.73 -3.93
C LEU A 155 13.63 1.30 -2.63
N ALA A 156 12.34 1.07 -2.38
CA ALA A 156 11.68 1.52 -1.18
C ALA A 156 12.26 0.83 0.07
N GLY A 157 12.66 1.59 1.09
CA GLY A 157 13.25 1.02 2.31
C GLY A 157 12.42 -0.06 3.03
N PRO A 158 11.07 0.06 3.16
CA PRO A 158 10.27 -1.00 3.79
C PRO A 158 10.11 -2.27 2.96
N LEU A 159 10.56 -2.30 1.69
CA LEU A 159 10.31 -3.40 0.76
C LEU A 159 10.75 -4.77 1.28
N MET A 160 12.03 -4.91 1.65
CA MET A 160 12.58 -6.21 2.03
C MET A 160 12.01 -6.73 3.35
N PHE A 161 11.73 -5.83 4.28
CA PHE A 161 11.31 -6.19 5.64
C PHE A 161 9.81 -6.41 5.77
N HIS A 162 9.00 -5.66 5.02
CA HIS A 162 7.55 -5.67 5.20
C HIS A 162 6.80 -6.25 4.01
N VAL A 163 7.31 -6.05 2.79
CA VAL A 163 6.58 -6.40 1.55
C VAL A 163 6.97 -7.76 1.03
N VAL A 164 8.27 -8.04 0.87
CA VAL A 164 8.78 -9.30 0.30
C VAL A 164 8.96 -10.39 1.35
N ALA A 165 9.29 -9.99 2.59
CA ALA A 165 9.33 -10.89 3.75
C ALA A 165 8.05 -11.73 3.85
N PRO A 166 8.04 -12.85 4.62
CA PRO A 166 6.83 -13.65 4.86
C PRO A 166 5.74 -12.91 5.67
N LEU A 167 5.76 -11.58 5.69
CA LEU A 167 4.75 -10.68 6.23
C LEU A 167 3.79 -10.26 5.10
N THR A 168 2.51 -10.12 5.40
CA THR A 168 1.48 -9.99 4.37
C THR A 168 1.31 -8.58 3.76
N GLU A 169 2.36 -7.82 3.42
CA GLU A 169 2.16 -6.45 2.89
C GLU A 169 2.18 -6.31 1.37
N GLY A 170 2.67 -7.31 0.62
CA GLY A 170 2.66 -7.28 -0.85
C GLY A 170 1.28 -6.98 -1.43
N TRP A 171 0.24 -7.63 -0.89
CA TRP A 171 -1.14 -7.40 -1.31
C TRP A 171 -1.72 -6.07 -0.80
N SER A 172 -1.23 -5.55 0.33
CA SER A 172 -1.61 -4.21 0.79
C SER A 172 -1.12 -3.13 -0.19
N TRP A 173 0.12 -3.25 -0.67
CA TRP A 173 0.68 -2.36 -1.71
C TRP A 173 -0.08 -2.47 -3.03
N PHE A 174 -0.45 -3.69 -3.42
CA PHE A 174 -1.31 -3.93 -4.58
C PHE A 174 -2.65 -3.19 -4.44
N LEU A 175 -3.35 -3.32 -3.32
CA LEU A 175 -4.66 -2.69 -3.12
C LEU A 175 -4.56 -1.16 -3.21
N VAL A 176 -3.52 -0.57 -2.63
CA VAL A 176 -3.27 0.88 -2.74
C VAL A 176 -2.96 1.27 -4.19
N ALA A 177 -2.04 0.56 -4.86
CA ALA A 177 -1.66 0.87 -6.24
C ALA A 177 -2.83 0.72 -7.23
N ALA A 178 -3.56 -0.38 -7.16
CA ALA A 178 -4.74 -0.66 -7.98
C ALA A 178 -5.85 0.35 -7.70
N GLY A 179 -6.12 0.65 -6.42
CA GLY A 179 -7.13 1.62 -6.06
C GLY A 179 -6.78 3.04 -6.51
N VAL A 180 -5.50 3.45 -6.46
CA VAL A 180 -5.05 4.73 -7.02
C VAL A 180 -5.20 4.76 -8.54
N TYR A 181 -4.85 3.68 -9.24
CA TYR A 181 -5.03 3.56 -10.69
C TYR A 181 -6.49 3.76 -11.10
N PHE A 182 -7.43 3.00 -10.49
CA PHE A 182 -8.85 3.12 -10.79
C PHE A 182 -9.46 4.43 -10.28
N TYR A 183 -9.02 4.94 -9.12
CA TYR A 183 -9.44 6.25 -8.61
C TYR A 183 -9.09 7.38 -9.59
N ARG A 184 -8.05 7.25 -10.40
CA ARG A 184 -7.66 8.20 -11.45
C ARG A 184 -8.27 7.93 -12.81
N ALA A 185 -8.94 6.79 -12.99
CA ALA A 185 -9.59 6.46 -14.24
C ALA A 185 -10.87 7.29 -14.44
N ASP A 186 -11.26 7.47 -15.70
CA ASP A 186 -12.48 8.18 -16.08
C ASP A 186 -13.62 7.22 -16.43
N GLY A 187 -14.86 7.67 -16.24
CA GLY A 187 -16.05 6.93 -16.65
C GLY A 187 -16.29 5.67 -15.81
N ARG A 188 -16.62 4.55 -16.49
CA ARG A 188 -17.05 3.29 -15.84
C ARG A 188 -15.90 2.55 -15.15
N SER A 189 -14.67 2.65 -15.65
CA SER A 189 -13.51 1.97 -15.07
C SER A 189 -13.16 2.51 -13.68
N ALA A 190 -13.51 3.76 -13.38
CA ALA A 190 -13.34 4.34 -12.04
C ALA A 190 -14.05 3.52 -10.95
N TYR A 191 -15.23 2.98 -11.27
CA TYR A 191 -16.05 2.21 -10.33
C TYR A 191 -15.41 0.87 -9.92
N ALA A 192 -14.38 0.39 -10.63
CA ALA A 192 -13.59 -0.76 -10.18
C ALA A 192 -12.86 -0.46 -8.85
N ALA A 193 -12.59 0.81 -8.52
CA ALA A 193 -12.04 1.20 -7.22
C ALA A 193 -12.98 0.85 -6.04
N LEU A 194 -14.28 0.67 -6.28
CA LEU A 194 -15.24 0.27 -5.24
C LEU A 194 -15.03 -1.16 -4.73
N LEU A 195 -14.28 -1.98 -5.48
CA LEU A 195 -13.90 -3.33 -5.05
C LEU A 195 -12.75 -3.33 -4.03
N ILE A 196 -12.01 -2.22 -3.93
CA ILE A 196 -10.82 -2.12 -3.06
C ILE A 196 -11.20 -2.10 -1.57
N PRO A 197 -12.15 -1.28 -1.08
CA PRO A 197 -12.48 -1.28 0.34
C PRO A 197 -12.98 -2.63 0.88
N PRO A 198 -13.89 -3.37 0.20
CA PRO A 198 -14.28 -4.70 0.64
C PRO A 198 -13.11 -5.70 0.71
N ALA A 199 -12.21 -5.68 -0.28
CA ALA A 199 -11.01 -6.53 -0.25
C ALA A 199 -10.03 -6.15 0.88
N ALA A 200 -9.91 -4.85 1.17
CA ALA A 200 -9.06 -4.34 2.25
C ALA A 200 -9.51 -4.79 3.64
N VAL A 201 -10.81 -5.05 3.87
CA VAL A 201 -11.30 -5.64 5.12
C VAL A 201 -10.57 -6.95 5.44
N PHE A 202 -10.31 -7.77 4.41
CA PHE A 202 -9.67 -9.07 4.52
C PHE A 202 -8.15 -9.05 4.27
N GLN A 203 -7.52 -7.88 4.33
CA GLN A 203 -6.09 -7.75 4.08
C GLN A 203 -5.44 -6.74 5.02
N ARG A 204 -5.89 -5.48 4.98
CA ARG A 204 -5.32 -4.40 5.79
C ARG A 204 -6.29 -3.23 5.95
N GLU A 205 -6.68 -3.00 7.20
CA GLU A 205 -7.63 -1.98 7.62
C GLU A 205 -7.17 -0.56 7.28
N LEU A 206 -5.86 -0.29 7.26
CA LEU A 206 -5.31 1.04 6.95
C LEU A 206 -5.50 1.48 5.49
N VAL A 207 -5.85 0.56 4.59
CA VAL A 207 -6.19 0.91 3.21
C VAL A 207 -7.53 1.68 3.16
N LEU A 208 -8.45 1.39 4.07
CA LEU A 208 -9.78 1.99 4.13
C LEU A 208 -9.74 3.53 4.38
N PRO A 209 -9.05 4.04 5.42
CA PRO A 209 -8.98 5.47 5.64
C PRO A 209 -8.25 6.21 4.51
N ILE A 210 -7.30 5.59 3.79
CA ILE A 210 -6.65 6.22 2.64
C ILE A 210 -7.70 6.65 1.59
N PHE A 211 -8.57 5.72 1.16
CA PHE A 211 -9.58 6.02 0.15
C PHE A 211 -10.72 6.89 0.68
N ALA A 212 -11.11 6.72 1.95
CA ALA A 212 -12.08 7.61 2.59
C ALA A 212 -11.59 9.07 2.60
N THR A 213 -10.33 9.30 3.02
CA THR A 213 -9.75 10.66 3.05
C THR A 213 -9.56 11.22 1.65
N LEU A 214 -9.07 10.43 0.68
CA LEU A 214 -8.94 10.88 -0.71
C LEU A 214 -10.29 11.32 -1.30
N ALA A 215 -11.31 10.47 -1.18
CA ALA A 215 -12.64 10.75 -1.72
C ALA A 215 -13.32 11.92 -1.00
N GLY A 216 -13.26 11.94 0.34
CA GLY A 216 -13.83 13.02 1.17
C GLY A 216 -13.18 14.36 0.90
N ALA A 217 -11.84 14.41 0.81
CA ALA A 217 -11.14 15.65 0.52
C ALA A 217 -11.41 16.16 -0.90
N GLU A 218 -11.47 15.28 -1.91
CA GLU A 218 -11.82 15.71 -3.27
C GLU A 218 -13.25 16.27 -3.33
N LEU A 219 -14.22 15.60 -2.69
CA LEU A 219 -15.60 16.08 -2.60
C LEU A 219 -15.70 17.45 -1.92
N LEU A 220 -14.99 17.64 -0.80
CA LEU A 220 -15.04 18.88 -0.03
C LEU A 220 -14.34 20.03 -0.78
N LEU A 221 -13.13 19.80 -1.29
CA LEU A 221 -12.29 20.84 -1.86
C LEU A 221 -12.68 21.20 -3.30
N ARG A 222 -13.25 20.25 -4.06
CA ARG A 222 -13.67 20.47 -5.46
C ARG A 222 -15.19 20.50 -5.65
N ARG A 223 -15.98 20.71 -4.60
CA ARG A 223 -17.45 20.62 -4.63
C ARG A 223 -18.13 21.39 -5.79
N ARG A 224 -17.55 22.52 -6.22
CA ARG A 224 -18.07 23.39 -7.28
C ARG A 224 -17.66 22.96 -8.70
N ASP A 225 -16.51 22.29 -8.83
CA ASP A 225 -15.86 22.02 -10.12
C ASP A 225 -15.99 20.55 -10.55
N LEU A 226 -16.57 19.70 -9.70
CA LEU A 226 -16.72 18.27 -9.98
C LEU A 226 -17.88 18.01 -10.93
N ALA A 227 -17.57 17.38 -12.06
CA ALA A 227 -18.59 16.84 -12.96
C ALA A 227 -19.51 15.86 -12.21
N PRO A 228 -20.83 15.84 -12.49
CA PRO A 228 -21.79 15.00 -11.78
C PRO A 228 -21.40 13.50 -11.70
N PRO A 229 -20.86 12.86 -12.77
CA PRO A 229 -20.42 11.47 -12.70
C PRO A 229 -19.29 11.24 -11.71
N ARG A 230 -18.29 12.14 -11.67
CA ARG A 230 -17.16 12.08 -10.74
C ARG A 230 -17.63 12.25 -9.30
N ARG A 231 -18.53 13.19 -9.05
CA ARG A 231 -19.12 13.41 -7.72
C ARG A 231 -19.85 12.16 -7.20
N ARG A 232 -20.65 11.49 -8.06
CA ARG A 232 -21.33 10.23 -7.71
C ARG A 232 -20.34 9.12 -7.37
N PHE A 233 -19.30 8.96 -8.19
CA PHE A 233 -18.23 7.99 -7.94
C PHE A 233 -17.54 8.24 -6.59
N LEU A 234 -17.13 9.49 -6.30
CA LEU A 234 -16.45 9.82 -5.05
C LEU A 234 -17.35 9.62 -3.83
N ALA A 235 -18.64 9.97 -3.93
CA ALA A 235 -19.60 9.71 -2.87
C ALA A 235 -19.78 8.21 -2.62
N ALA A 236 -19.87 7.40 -3.70
CA ALA A 236 -19.93 5.95 -3.60
C ALA A 236 -18.65 5.36 -2.97
N LEU A 237 -17.46 5.86 -3.36
CA LEU A 237 -16.19 5.40 -2.82
C LEU A 237 -16.05 5.74 -1.33
N LEU A 238 -16.45 6.94 -0.92
CA LEU A 238 -16.48 7.34 0.48
C LEU A 238 -17.45 6.47 1.28
N ALA A 239 -18.69 6.30 0.80
CA ALA A 239 -19.70 5.47 1.46
C ALA A 239 -19.24 4.01 1.59
N THR A 240 -18.64 3.45 0.53
CA THR A 240 -18.12 2.08 0.53
C THR A 240 -16.95 1.94 1.49
N SER A 241 -16.06 2.93 1.57
CA SER A 241 -14.93 2.91 2.51
C SER A 241 -15.39 2.98 3.97
N VAL A 242 -16.39 3.82 4.27
CA VAL A 242 -17.01 3.92 5.60
C VAL A 242 -17.75 2.63 5.96
N ALA A 243 -18.53 2.07 5.03
CA ALA A 243 -19.24 0.81 5.23
C ALA A 243 -18.25 -0.35 5.46
N ALA A 244 -17.17 -0.43 4.69
CA ALA A 244 -16.11 -1.42 4.87
C ALA A 244 -15.40 -1.27 6.22
N MET A 245 -15.15 -0.03 6.67
CA MET A 245 -14.58 0.23 7.99
C MET A 245 -15.52 -0.22 9.11
N ALA A 246 -16.82 0.08 9.00
CA ALA A 246 -17.84 -0.42 9.93
C ALA A 246 -17.89 -1.95 9.93
N ALA A 247 -17.89 -2.58 8.75
CA ALA A 247 -17.87 -4.03 8.61
C ALA A 247 -16.63 -4.67 9.26
N TYR A 248 -15.44 -4.09 9.07
CA TYR A 248 -14.22 -4.53 9.74
C TYR A 248 -14.36 -4.51 11.26
N PHE A 249 -14.90 -3.42 11.83
CA PHE A 249 -15.10 -3.33 13.28
C PHE A 249 -16.16 -4.30 13.80
N ILE A 250 -17.27 -4.49 13.07
CA ILE A 250 -18.31 -5.46 13.43
C ILE A 250 -17.76 -6.89 13.39
N LEU A 251 -17.04 -7.25 12.33
CA LEU A 251 -16.39 -8.56 12.20
C LEU A 251 -15.46 -8.79 13.39
N ARG A 252 -14.62 -7.82 13.73
CA ARG A 252 -13.68 -7.92 14.86
C ARG A 252 -14.37 -7.96 16.22
N ALA A 253 -15.46 -7.24 16.42
CA ALA A 253 -16.10 -7.10 17.74
C ALA A 253 -17.09 -8.23 18.04
N VAL A 254 -17.79 -8.74 17.02
CA VAL A 254 -18.96 -9.62 17.21
C VAL A 254 -18.74 -11.01 16.64
N ILE A 255 -18.11 -11.11 15.47
CA ILE A 255 -18.10 -12.35 14.69
C ILE A 255 -16.83 -13.15 14.98
N LEU A 256 -15.69 -12.48 15.10
CA LEU A 256 -14.41 -13.15 15.33
C LEU A 256 -14.14 -13.34 16.82
N PRO A 257 -13.60 -14.51 17.23
CA PRO A 257 -13.21 -14.78 18.60
C PRO A 257 -11.96 -13.96 18.94
N VAL A 258 -12.14 -12.70 19.35
CA VAL A 258 -11.05 -11.83 19.77
C VAL A 258 -10.88 -11.97 21.29
N PRO A 259 -9.71 -12.46 21.78
CA PRO A 259 -9.41 -12.48 23.20
C PRO A 259 -9.67 -11.12 23.84
N ARG A 260 -10.19 -11.09 25.07
CA ARG A 260 -10.47 -9.81 25.78
C ARG A 260 -9.23 -8.90 25.90
N THR A 261 -8.04 -9.48 25.91
CA THR A 261 -6.77 -8.72 25.91
C THR A 261 -6.48 -8.04 24.57
N ASP A 262 -7.01 -8.52 23.45
CA ASP A 262 -6.91 -7.89 22.12
C ASP A 262 -8.06 -6.90 21.84
N LEU A 263 -9.07 -6.88 22.71
CA LEU A 263 -10.14 -5.89 22.77
C LEU A 263 -9.73 -4.64 23.57
N GLN A 264 -8.60 -4.67 24.29
CA GLN A 264 -8.04 -3.51 24.99
C GLN A 264 -7.47 -2.52 23.97
N GLN A 265 -8.35 -1.89 23.20
CA GLN A 265 -8.03 -0.71 22.42
C GLN A 265 -7.85 0.45 23.39
N ILE A 266 -6.83 1.27 23.14
CA ILE A 266 -6.67 2.53 23.85
C ILE A 266 -7.95 3.34 23.66
N SER A 267 -8.63 3.70 24.75
CA SER A 267 -9.85 4.50 24.68
C SER A 267 -9.59 5.81 23.93
N PRO A 268 -10.43 6.21 22.95
CA PRO A 268 -10.27 7.48 22.24
C PRO A 268 -10.10 8.69 23.16
N ALA A 269 -10.70 8.68 24.35
CA ALA A 269 -10.56 9.75 25.35
C ALA A 269 -9.12 9.85 25.91
N GLN A 270 -8.37 8.74 25.93
CA GLN A 270 -6.99 8.69 26.39
C GLN A 270 -5.99 9.04 25.27
N TRP A 271 -6.45 9.13 24.02
CA TRP A 271 -5.58 9.35 22.87
C TRP A 271 -4.74 10.63 22.97
N PRO A 272 -5.31 11.80 23.30
CA PRO A 272 -4.53 13.02 23.42
C PRO A 272 -3.46 12.92 24.51
N GLY A 273 -3.79 12.37 25.68
CA GLY A 273 -2.86 12.22 26.79
C GLY A 273 -1.68 11.29 26.45
N ILE A 274 -1.97 10.14 25.83
CA ILE A 274 -0.94 9.20 25.39
C ILE A 274 -0.07 9.81 24.29
N LEU A 275 -0.68 10.47 23.31
CA LEU A 275 0.06 11.12 22.24
C LEU A 275 1.01 12.18 22.80
N MET A 276 0.54 13.06 23.69
CA MET A 276 1.37 14.09 24.31
C MET A 276 2.51 13.49 25.12
N ALA A 277 2.23 12.46 25.94
CA ALA A 277 3.26 11.76 26.71
C ALA A 277 4.31 11.08 25.82
N ARG A 278 3.88 10.49 24.69
CA ARG A 278 4.78 9.81 23.74
C ARG A 278 5.60 10.77 22.89
N ILE A 279 5.02 11.87 22.41
CA ILE A 279 5.75 12.93 21.70
C ILE A 279 6.80 13.56 22.60
N ALA A 280 6.47 13.80 23.88
CA ALA A 280 7.41 14.35 24.85
C ALA A 280 8.55 13.38 25.22
N SER A 281 8.44 12.08 24.89
CA SER A 281 9.47 11.09 25.20
C SER A 281 10.60 11.10 24.16
N PRO A 282 11.84 11.45 24.55
CA PRO A 282 12.98 11.47 23.61
C PRO A 282 13.26 10.09 23.01
N ALA A 283 13.05 9.01 23.77
CA ALA A 283 13.26 7.64 23.30
C ALA A 283 12.28 7.25 22.18
N VAL A 284 11.01 7.65 22.29
CA VAL A 284 10.00 7.41 21.25
C VAL A 284 10.31 8.24 20.01
N MET A 285 10.71 9.50 20.18
CA MET A 285 11.10 10.36 19.05
C MET A 285 12.36 9.87 18.35
N ALA A 286 13.35 9.34 19.07
CA ALA A 286 14.53 8.70 18.48
C ALA A 286 14.17 7.44 17.68
N LYS A 287 13.22 6.62 18.17
CA LYS A 287 12.66 5.47 17.41
C LYS A 287 11.95 5.95 16.15
N PHE A 288 11.11 6.97 16.26
CA PHE A 288 10.40 7.54 15.12
C PHE A 288 11.34 8.17 14.08
N ALA A 289 12.40 8.87 14.51
CA ALA A 289 13.41 9.40 13.60
C ALA A 289 14.08 8.29 12.78
N ARG A 290 14.37 7.13 13.39
CA ARG A 290 14.89 5.96 12.65
C ARG A 290 13.91 5.44 11.60
N VAL A 291 12.60 5.52 11.86
CA VAL A 291 11.56 5.20 10.87
C VAL A 291 11.64 6.14 9.67
N LEU A 292 11.77 7.44 9.90
CA LEU A 292 11.89 8.42 8.81
C LEU A 292 13.10 8.14 7.91
N VAL A 293 14.24 7.76 8.50
CA VAL A 293 15.46 7.39 7.73
C VAL A 293 15.21 6.17 6.84
N LYS A 294 14.43 5.18 7.30
CA LYS A 294 14.03 4.03 6.48
C LYS A 294 13.05 4.40 5.37
N MET A 295 12.27 5.47 5.52
CA MET A 295 11.26 5.92 4.55
C MET A 295 11.87 6.82 3.45
N ASN A 296 12.89 6.31 2.74
CA ASN A 296 13.62 7.06 1.71
C ASN A 296 12.71 7.73 0.66
N LEU A 297 11.68 7.03 0.17
CA LEU A 297 10.76 7.58 -0.83
C LEU A 297 9.87 8.70 -0.28
N MET A 298 9.48 8.63 0.99
CA MET A 298 8.71 9.70 1.61
C MET A 298 9.56 10.97 1.74
N LEU A 299 10.84 10.82 2.10
CA LEU A 299 11.79 11.94 2.16
C LEU A 299 12.04 12.55 0.78
N LEU A 300 12.27 11.71 -0.24
CA LEU A 300 12.42 12.15 -1.64
C LEU A 300 11.18 12.92 -2.11
N TRP A 301 9.99 12.34 -1.88
CA TRP A 301 8.72 12.99 -2.20
C TRP A 301 8.54 14.31 -1.45
N GLY A 302 8.84 14.35 -0.15
CA GLY A 302 8.74 15.57 0.66
C GLY A 302 9.67 16.70 0.16
N GLY A 303 10.90 16.35 -0.24
CA GLY A 303 11.84 17.30 -0.84
C GLY A 303 11.32 17.87 -2.15
N VAL A 304 10.80 17.03 -3.06
CA VAL A 304 10.21 17.48 -4.33
C VAL A 304 8.93 18.29 -4.09
N ALA A 305 8.08 17.87 -3.16
CA ALA A 305 6.88 18.60 -2.79
C ALA A 305 7.19 20.01 -2.29
N LEU A 306 8.22 20.16 -1.44
CA LEU A 306 8.66 21.47 -0.93
C LEU A 306 9.21 22.36 -2.07
N LEU A 307 10.00 21.79 -2.98
CA LEU A 307 10.50 22.51 -4.15
C LEU A 307 9.36 22.96 -5.07
N SER A 308 8.38 22.09 -5.32
CA SER A 308 7.21 22.42 -6.13
C SER A 308 6.34 23.49 -5.46
N LEU A 309 6.14 23.43 -4.13
CA LEU A 309 5.45 24.50 -3.38
C LEU A 309 6.16 25.86 -3.54
N ARG A 310 7.50 25.89 -3.46
CA ARG A 310 8.29 27.11 -3.71
C ARG A 310 8.16 27.64 -5.13
N ARG A 311 7.93 26.76 -6.11
CA ARG A 311 7.71 27.12 -7.52
C ARG A 311 6.27 27.57 -7.83
N GLY A 312 5.38 27.61 -6.84
CA GLY A 312 4.02 28.13 -6.99
C GLY A 312 3.00 27.10 -7.48
N LEU A 313 2.91 25.93 -6.84
CA LEU A 313 1.80 24.99 -7.06
C LEU A 313 0.45 25.69 -6.86
N THR A 314 -0.44 25.58 -7.85
CA THR A 314 -1.79 26.18 -7.81
C THR A 314 -2.89 25.12 -7.92
N GLY A 315 -4.05 25.43 -7.35
CA GLY A 315 -5.27 24.62 -7.48
C GLY A 315 -5.19 23.23 -6.83
N TRP A 316 -5.72 22.22 -7.53
CA TRP A 316 -5.91 20.87 -7.01
C TRP A 316 -4.61 20.17 -6.60
N GLU A 317 -3.48 20.49 -7.23
CA GLU A 317 -2.21 19.83 -6.91
C GLU A 317 -1.74 20.14 -5.48
N ARG A 318 -1.97 21.38 -5.04
CA ARG A 318 -1.71 21.79 -3.66
C ARG A 318 -2.64 21.09 -2.67
N HIS A 319 -3.91 20.88 -3.06
CA HIS A 319 -4.88 20.17 -2.24
C HIS A 319 -4.59 18.68 -2.14
N PHE A 320 -4.30 18.01 -3.26
CA PHE A 320 -3.92 16.61 -3.30
C PHE A 320 -2.63 16.36 -2.51
N LEU A 321 -1.64 17.25 -2.63
CA LEU A 321 -0.44 17.25 -1.80
C LEU A 321 -0.80 17.38 -0.32
N GLY A 322 -1.67 18.33 0.05
CA GLY A 322 -2.16 18.50 1.41
C GLY A 322 -2.86 17.26 1.98
N VAL A 323 -3.60 16.52 1.14
CA VAL A 323 -4.24 15.26 1.54
C VAL A 323 -3.22 14.17 1.80
N ILE A 324 -2.20 14.03 0.95
CA ILE A 324 -1.13 13.05 1.17
C ILE A 324 -0.34 13.40 2.44
N VAL A 325 -0.02 14.68 2.66
CA VAL A 325 0.62 15.13 3.91
C VAL A 325 -0.26 14.81 5.11
N ALA A 326 -1.56 15.11 5.06
CA ALA A 326 -2.48 14.82 6.14
C ALA A 326 -2.59 13.32 6.44
N LEU A 327 -2.63 12.47 5.41
CA LEU A 327 -2.61 11.02 5.55
C LEU A 327 -1.31 10.53 6.17
N ALA A 328 -0.16 11.01 5.69
CA ALA A 328 1.14 10.65 6.24
C ALA A 328 1.28 11.08 7.70
N MET A 329 0.82 12.28 8.05
CA MET A 329 0.79 12.77 9.44
C MET A 329 -0.16 11.95 10.31
N LEU A 330 -1.38 11.66 9.84
CA LEU A 330 -2.33 10.83 10.58
C LEU A 330 -1.73 9.46 10.89
N ILE A 331 -1.14 8.80 9.89
CA ILE A 331 -0.52 7.49 10.06
C ILE A 331 0.71 7.57 10.97
N ALA A 332 1.50 8.63 10.86
CA ALA A 332 2.63 8.87 11.76
C ALA A 332 2.19 9.05 13.22
N LEU A 333 1.14 9.83 13.46
CA LEU A 333 0.58 10.05 14.80
C LEU A 333 0.04 8.75 15.38
N VAL A 334 -0.73 7.97 14.61
CA VAL A 334 -1.18 6.63 15.01
C VAL A 334 0.01 5.73 15.33
N SER A 335 1.08 5.79 14.54
CA SER A 335 2.29 5.00 14.77
C SER A 335 3.03 5.39 16.06
N ILE A 336 3.08 6.69 16.40
CA ILE A 336 3.66 7.18 17.65
C ILE A 336 2.80 6.73 18.84
N MET A 337 1.48 6.78 18.70
CA MET A 337 0.52 6.39 19.74
C MET A 337 0.57 4.91 20.09
N VAL A 338 0.69 4.04 19.10
CA VAL A 338 0.82 2.59 19.29
C VAL A 338 2.18 2.23 19.92
N GLY A 339 3.07 3.21 20.08
CA GLY A 339 4.43 3.03 20.54
C GLY A 339 5.29 2.61 19.35
N ALA A 340 6.23 3.47 18.95
CA ALA A 340 7.14 3.31 17.82
C ALA A 340 8.04 2.04 17.85
N ASP A 341 7.75 1.11 18.76
CA ASP A 341 8.34 -0.22 18.90
C ASP A 341 7.72 -1.26 17.96
N ALA A 342 6.48 -1.07 17.51
CA ALA A 342 5.79 -2.00 16.61
C ALA A 342 5.65 -1.42 15.20
N ALA A 343 6.69 -1.58 14.38
CA ALA A 343 6.62 -1.48 12.92
C ALA A 343 5.97 -0.19 12.34
N ALA A 344 6.26 0.99 12.90
CA ALA A 344 5.76 2.27 12.38
C ALA A 344 6.13 2.52 10.90
N ASP A 345 7.30 2.02 10.48
CA ASP A 345 7.76 1.96 9.10
C ASP A 345 6.85 1.13 8.18
N ARG A 346 6.18 0.10 8.72
CA ARG A 346 5.20 -0.73 8.00
C ARG A 346 3.94 0.06 7.64
N TYR A 347 3.49 0.94 8.53
CA TYR A 347 2.29 1.74 8.31
C TYR A 347 2.53 2.88 7.31
N LEU A 348 3.64 3.61 7.48
CA LEU A 348 4.02 4.66 6.52
C LEU A 348 4.40 4.06 5.16
N GLY A 349 5.04 2.89 5.15
CA GLY A 349 5.39 2.17 3.93
C GLY A 349 4.18 1.77 3.08
N LEU A 350 2.98 1.66 3.66
CA LEU A 350 1.75 1.39 2.90
C LEU A 350 1.43 2.50 1.88
N LEU A 351 1.85 3.74 2.16
CA LEU A 351 1.66 4.89 1.27
C LEU A 351 2.67 4.94 0.12
N THR A 352 3.67 4.05 0.07
CA THR A 352 4.73 4.06 -0.96
C THR A 352 4.19 4.19 -2.39
N PRO A 353 3.19 3.40 -2.84
CA PRO A 353 2.64 3.54 -4.19
C PRO A 353 2.06 4.95 -4.46
N LEU A 354 1.42 5.55 -3.46
CA LEU A 354 0.84 6.90 -3.56
C LEU A 354 1.93 7.97 -3.61
N PHE A 355 2.99 7.84 -2.80
CA PHE A 355 4.15 8.75 -2.85
C PHE A 355 4.84 8.72 -4.20
N ILE A 356 5.05 7.54 -4.79
CA ILE A 356 5.67 7.40 -6.12
C ILE A 356 4.81 8.08 -7.17
N VAL A 357 3.52 7.75 -7.24
CA VAL A 357 2.61 8.34 -8.23
C VAL A 357 2.56 9.87 -8.07
N SER A 358 2.43 10.37 -6.84
CA SER A 358 2.42 11.81 -6.56
C SER A 358 3.76 12.49 -6.89
N LEU A 359 4.88 11.81 -6.67
CA LEU A 359 6.21 12.32 -7.02
C LEU A 359 6.29 12.58 -8.52
N PHE A 360 5.82 11.65 -9.35
CA PHE A 360 5.79 11.84 -10.80
C PHE A 360 4.82 12.94 -11.25
N ASP A 361 3.69 13.14 -10.55
CA ASP A 361 2.82 14.29 -10.84
C ASP A 361 3.52 15.63 -10.50
N LEU A 362 4.27 15.68 -9.40
CA LEU A 362 5.01 16.88 -8.99
C LEU A 362 6.16 17.20 -9.94
N LEU A 363 6.92 16.18 -10.37
CA LEU A 363 7.99 16.30 -11.36
C LEU A 363 7.45 16.53 -12.77
N ALA A 364 6.22 16.09 -13.04
CA ALA A 364 5.53 16.42 -14.26
C ALA A 364 5.33 17.93 -14.38
N GLY A 365 5.18 18.61 -13.23
CA GLY A 365 5.05 20.05 -13.11
C GLY A 365 3.97 20.51 -14.07
N LYS A 366 2.69 20.48 -13.67
CA LYS A 366 1.69 21.23 -14.44
C LYS A 366 2.08 22.70 -14.38
N GLY A 367 2.89 23.10 -15.35
CA GLY A 367 3.02 24.47 -15.76
C GLY A 367 1.62 24.96 -16.08
N GLN A 368 1.21 25.99 -15.35
CA GLN A 368 0.50 27.14 -15.90
C GLN A 368 -0.39 26.82 -17.12
N GLY A 369 -1.70 26.75 -16.90
CA GLY A 369 -2.67 26.97 -17.97
C GLY A 369 -3.00 25.76 -18.85
N THR A 370 -3.86 24.88 -18.34
CA THR A 370 -4.95 24.36 -19.19
C THR A 370 -6.25 24.68 -18.48
N SER A 371 -6.75 25.89 -18.78
CA SER A 371 -8.16 26.16 -18.84
C SER A 371 -8.84 24.94 -19.47
N ILE A 372 -9.70 24.27 -18.71
CA ILE A 372 -10.73 23.40 -19.28
C ILE A 372 -11.64 24.37 -20.04
N ARG A 373 -11.27 24.69 -21.29
CA ARG A 373 -12.22 25.22 -22.25
C ARG A 373 -13.28 24.16 -22.36
N SER A 374 -14.43 24.45 -21.75
CA SER A 374 -15.72 23.91 -22.14
C SER A 374 -15.76 23.86 -23.65
N GLY A 375 -15.68 22.66 -24.23
CA GLY A 375 -16.07 22.43 -25.60
C GLY A 375 -17.57 22.66 -25.69
N THR A 376 -17.97 23.92 -25.76
CA THR A 376 -19.24 24.30 -26.38
C THR A 376 -19.05 24.02 -27.86
N THR A 377 -19.60 22.91 -28.32
CA THR A 377 -19.96 22.73 -29.73
C THR A 377 -20.86 23.91 -30.12
N PRO A 378 -20.48 24.76 -31.10
CA PRO A 378 -21.43 25.66 -31.74
C PRO A 378 -22.45 24.84 -32.56
N PRO A 379 -23.63 25.40 -32.83
CA PRO A 379 -24.81 24.68 -33.35
C PRO A 379 -24.61 24.03 -34.71
#